data_AF-A0A1C5SN05-F1
#
_entry.id   AF-A0A1C5SN05-F1
#
_cell.length_a   1.000
_cell.length_b   1.000
_cell.length_c   1.000
_cell.angle_alpha   90.00
_cell.angle_beta   90.00
_cell.angle_gamma   90.00
#
_symmetry.space_group_name_H-M   'P 1'
#
loop_
_entity.id
_entity.type
_entity.pdbx_description
1 polymer ?
#
loop_
_entity_poly.entity_id
_entity_poly.type
_entity_poly.pdbx_seq_one_letter_code
_entity_poly.pdbx_strand_id
1 'polypeptide(L)'
;MANCILDPQRDCLGLQKAEMLEKQFEEYRKQARETHSEMYARITTLERMDSARNEQYIAIMGKLDNMEKRIDTTLGIIEELKAKPARRWDQVVDKVLIGVIGAIVVYIMAQIGF
;
A
#
# COMPACT_ATOMS: atom_id res chain seq x y z
N MET A 1 24.81 39.37 52.07
CA MET A 1 23.46 39.96 52.00
C MET A 1 23.64 41.33 51.37
N ALA A 2 23.05 41.58 50.20
CA ALA A 2 23.19 42.85 49.51
C ALA A 2 22.11 43.82 50.03
N ASN A 3 22.53 44.93 50.63
CA ASN A 3 21.63 45.93 51.20
C ASN A 3 21.04 46.83 50.10
N CYS A 4 19.83 47.32 50.32
CA CYS A 4 19.14 48.19 49.36
C CYS A 4 19.74 49.59 49.33
N ILE A 5 20.00 50.09 48.11
CA ILE A 5 20.58 51.43 47.87
C ILE A 5 19.70 52.55 48.46
N LEU A 6 18.38 52.32 48.61
CA LEU A 6 17.44 53.30 49.19
C LEU A 6 17.29 53.21 50.72
N ASP A 7 17.56 52.08 51.36
CA ASP A 7 17.50 51.92 52.83
C ASP A 7 18.31 50.69 53.28
N PRO A 8 19.43 50.87 54.01
CA PRO A 8 20.34 49.78 54.39
C PRO A 8 19.81 48.81 55.46
N GLN A 9 18.71 49.13 56.15
CA GLN A 9 18.17 48.29 57.23
C GLN A 9 17.10 47.28 56.77
N ARG A 10 16.69 47.33 55.51
CA ARG A 10 15.66 46.44 54.97
C ARG A 10 16.24 45.54 53.90
N ASP A 11 16.00 44.24 54.04
CA ASP A 11 16.36 43.26 53.03
C ASP A 11 15.65 43.55 51.70
N CYS A 12 16.41 43.54 50.61
CA CYS A 12 15.89 43.78 49.28
C CYS A 12 15.00 42.63 48.80
N LEU A 13 13.70 42.76 49.01
CA LEU A 13 12.68 41.85 48.46
C LEU A 13 12.81 41.66 46.94
N GLY A 14 13.29 42.67 46.20
CA GLY A 14 13.51 42.59 44.76
C GLY A 14 14.67 41.68 44.36
N LEU A 15 15.75 41.65 45.16
CA LEU A 15 16.94 40.86 44.85
C LEU A 15 16.72 39.38 45.17
N GLN A 16 16.01 39.11 46.27
CA GLN A 16 15.55 37.76 46.57
C GLN A 16 14.62 37.26 45.45
N LYS A 17 13.63 38.07 45.02
CA LYS A 17 12.74 37.71 43.91
C LYS A 17 13.49 37.45 42.59
N ALA A 18 14.52 38.24 42.27
CA ALA A 18 15.35 38.02 41.09
C ALA A 18 16.11 36.69 41.15
N GLU A 19 16.69 36.34 42.31
CA GLU A 19 17.41 35.08 42.48
C GLU A 19 16.49 33.85 42.35
N MET A 20 15.27 33.90 42.91
CA MET A 20 14.28 32.82 42.73
C MET A 20 13.81 32.73 41.27
N LEU A 21 13.66 33.87 40.58
CA LEU A 21 13.28 33.90 39.18
C LEU A 21 14.37 33.28 38.30
N GLU A 22 15.65 33.58 38.54
CA GLU A 22 16.78 32.97 37.82
C GLU A 22 16.82 31.45 37.99
N LYS A 23 16.62 30.95 39.22
CA LYS A 23 16.55 29.50 39.48
C LYS A 23 15.38 28.84 38.75
N GLN A 24 14.19 29.44 38.82
CA GLN A 24 13.03 28.93 38.08
C GLN A 24 13.24 28.97 36.56
N PHE A 25 13.92 29.99 36.05
CA PHE A 25 14.21 30.13 34.63
C PHE A 25 15.21 29.06 34.16
N GLU A 26 16.24 28.74 34.95
CA GLU A 26 17.17 27.65 34.64
C GLU A 26 16.50 26.28 34.66
N GLU A 27 15.64 26.00 35.65
CA GLU A 27 14.86 24.76 35.71
C GLU A 27 13.91 24.65 34.51
N TYR A 28 13.17 25.72 34.20
CA TYR A 28 12.26 25.75 33.05
C TYR A 28 13.02 25.57 31.73
N ARG A 29 14.20 26.17 31.60
CA ARG A 29 15.04 26.04 30.40
C ARG A 29 15.63 24.63 30.25
N LYS A 30 15.96 23.95 31.36
CA LYS A 30 16.38 22.53 31.34
C LYS A 30 15.22 21.63 30.93
N GLN A 31 14.06 21.77 31.56
CA GLN A 31 12.86 21.01 31.19
C GLN A 31 12.46 21.24 29.73
N ALA A 32 12.45 22.49 29.26
CA ALA A 32 12.11 22.81 27.88
C ALA A 32 13.05 22.13 26.86
N ARG A 33 14.35 22.05 27.16
CA ARG A 33 15.33 21.35 26.32
C ARG A 33 15.10 19.84 26.30
N GLU A 34 14.84 19.24 27.45
CA GLU A 34 14.54 17.80 27.55
C GLU A 34 13.25 17.47 26.79
N THR A 35 12.17 18.21 27.02
CA THR A 35 10.89 18.00 26.34
C THR A 35 10.98 18.22 24.83
N HIS A 36 11.74 19.23 24.36
CA HIS A 36 11.96 19.41 22.92
C HIS A 36 12.77 18.27 22.31
N SER A 37 13.79 17.76 23.01
CA SER A 37 14.61 16.65 22.50
C SER A 37 13.78 15.37 22.29
N GLU A 38 12.87 15.07 23.22
CA GLU A 38 11.97 13.93 23.12
C GLU A 38 10.95 14.10 21.99
N MET A 39 10.42 15.32 21.82
CA MET A 39 9.52 15.65 20.72
C MET A 39 10.20 15.45 19.35
N TYR A 40 11.42 15.97 19.16
CA TYR A 40 12.17 15.80 17.90
C TYR A 40 12.54 14.34 17.63
N ALA A 41 12.89 13.57 18.66
CA ALA A 41 13.12 12.14 18.53
C ALA A 41 11.86 11.42 18.05
N ARG A 42 10.69 11.72 18.63
CA ARG A 42 9.40 11.16 18.19
C ARG A 42 9.05 11.55 16.76
N ILE A 43 9.21 12.82 16.39
CA ILE A 43 8.94 13.32 15.03
C ILE A 43 9.84 12.59 14.02
N THR A 44 11.14 12.48 14.28
CA THR A 44 12.05 11.76 13.37
C THR A 44 11.74 10.27 13.26
N THR A 45 11.26 9.62 14.33
CA THR A 45 10.77 8.24 14.22
C THR A 45 9.51 8.12 13.36
N LEU A 46 8.56 9.06 13.50
CA LEU A 46 7.33 9.08 12.71
C LEU A 46 7.63 9.37 11.23
N GLU A 47 8.51 10.32 10.92
CA GLU A 47 8.95 10.61 9.55
C GLU A 47 9.64 9.40 8.89
N ARG A 48 10.49 8.68 9.64
CA ARG A 48 11.10 7.43 9.14
C ARG A 48 10.06 6.36 8.87
N MET A 49 9.07 6.18 9.76
CA MET A 49 7.99 5.22 9.55
C MET A 49 7.11 5.60 8.36
N ASP A 50 6.83 6.88 8.14
CA ASP A 50 6.02 7.36 7.02
C ASP A 50 6.75 7.23 5.68
N SER A 51 8.05 7.54 5.64
CA SER A 51 8.88 7.34 4.43
C SER A 51 8.94 5.87 3.99
N ALA A 52 9.13 4.94 4.94
CA ALA A 52 9.09 3.50 4.67
C ALA A 52 7.69 3.03 4.21
N ARG A 53 6.63 3.70 4.66
CA ARG A 53 5.25 3.38 4.26
C ARG A 53 4.93 3.89 2.86
N ASN A 54 5.43 5.07 2.48
CA ASN A 54 5.19 5.64 1.15
C ASN A 54 5.81 4.78 0.03
N GLU A 55 7.01 4.24 0.26
CA GLU A 55 7.64 3.29 -0.67
C GLU A 55 6.81 2.00 -0.82
N GLN A 56 6.26 1.49 0.28
CA GLN A 56 5.39 0.31 0.24
C GLN A 56 4.07 0.60 -0.50
N TYR A 57 3.49 1.79 -0.34
CA TYR A 57 2.28 2.18 -1.09
C TYR A 57 2.53 2.25 -2.59
N ILE A 58 3.66 2.78 -3.04
CA ILE A 58 4.05 2.82 -4.46
C ILE A 58 4.25 1.39 -4.99
N ALA A 59 4.92 0.52 -4.23
CA ALA A 59 5.11 -0.87 -4.61
C ALA A 59 3.79 -1.66 -4.67
N ILE A 60 2.84 -1.38 -3.78
CA ILE A 60 1.50 -1.97 -3.78
C ILE A 60 0.73 -1.48 -5.01
N MET A 61 0.68 -0.18 -5.29
CA MET A 61 0.00 0.35 -6.48
C MET A 61 0.58 -0.22 -7.78
N GLY A 62 1.91 -0.36 -7.87
CA GLY A 62 2.54 -1.01 -9.02
C GLY A 62 2.17 -2.49 -9.19
N LYS A 63 1.96 -3.23 -8.09
CA LYS A 63 1.45 -4.61 -8.14
C LYS A 63 0.01 -4.67 -8.63
N LEU A 64 -0.86 -3.74 -8.22
CA LEU A 64 -2.24 -3.69 -8.70
C LEU A 64 -2.32 -3.43 -10.21
N ASP A 65 -1.57 -2.46 -10.74
CA ASP A 65 -1.54 -2.15 -12.18
C ASP A 65 -1.02 -3.33 -13.02
N ASN A 66 -0.03 -4.07 -12.51
CA ASN A 66 0.45 -5.28 -13.17
C ASN A 66 -0.61 -6.40 -13.14
N MET A 67 -1.38 -6.54 -12.06
CA MET A 67 -2.47 -7.51 -11.98
C MET A 67 -3.62 -7.16 -12.94
N GLU A 68 -3.97 -5.88 -13.07
CA GLU A 68 -4.99 -5.40 -14.01
C GLU A 68 -4.61 -5.72 -15.47
N LYS A 69 -3.37 -5.40 -15.87
CA LYS A 69 -2.85 -5.74 -17.21
C LYS A 69 -2.84 -7.24 -17.48
N ARG A 70 -2.52 -8.06 -16.48
CA ARG A 70 -2.57 -9.52 -16.59
C ARG A 70 -4.01 -10.02 -16.74
N ILE A 71 -4.97 -9.43 -16.06
CA ILE A 71 -6.38 -9.82 -16.19
C ILE A 71 -6.89 -9.48 -17.60
N ASP A 72 -6.61 -8.28 -18.10
CA ASP A 72 -7.06 -7.83 -19.42
C ASP A 72 -6.48 -8.69 -20.56
N THR A 73 -5.17 -8.98 -20.50
CA THR A 73 -4.53 -9.91 -21.45
C THR A 73 -5.12 -11.32 -21.38
N THR A 74 -5.45 -11.82 -20.19
CA THR A 74 -6.07 -13.15 -20.04
C THR A 74 -7.49 -13.17 -20.61
N LEU A 75 -8.27 -12.10 -20.43
CA LEU A 75 -9.60 -11.97 -21.02
C LEU A 75 -9.54 -11.96 -22.55
N GLY A 76 -8.63 -11.18 -23.13
CA GLY A 76 -8.42 -11.16 -24.59
C GLY A 76 -8.02 -12.53 -25.15
N ILE A 77 -7.12 -13.25 -24.46
CA ILE A 77 -6.73 -14.62 -24.84
C ILE A 77 -7.92 -15.58 -24.72
N ILE A 78 -8.77 -15.46 -23.69
CA ILE A 78 -9.97 -16.30 -23.53
C ILE A 78 -10.97 -16.04 -24.65
N GLU A 79 -11.20 -14.78 -25.05
CA GLU A 79 -12.09 -14.47 -26.17
C GLU A 79 -11.56 -15.06 -27.48
N GLU A 80 -10.26 -14.93 -27.73
CA GLU A 80 -9.62 -15.49 -28.91
C GLU A 80 -9.62 -17.03 -28.92
N LEU A 81 -9.33 -17.64 -27.77
CA LEU A 81 -9.36 -19.08 -27.54
C LEU A 81 -10.78 -19.64 -27.41
N LYS A 82 -11.83 -18.85 -27.21
CA LYS A 82 -13.21 -19.35 -27.27
C LYS A 82 -13.72 -19.32 -28.70
N ALA A 83 -13.34 -18.31 -29.47
CA ALA A 83 -13.77 -18.14 -30.86
C ALA A 83 -13.13 -19.15 -31.83
N LYS A 84 -11.84 -19.48 -31.66
CA LYS A 84 -11.08 -20.32 -32.61
C LYS A 84 -11.32 -21.84 -32.51
N PRO A 85 -11.34 -22.48 -31.33
CA PRO A 85 -11.52 -23.92 -31.24
C PRO A 85 -12.98 -24.33 -31.39
N ALA A 86 -13.95 -23.59 -30.83
CA ALA A 86 -15.36 -23.99 -30.90
C ALA A 86 -15.84 -24.20 -32.35
N ARG A 87 -15.54 -23.25 -33.24
CA ARG A 87 -15.88 -23.36 -34.67
C ARG A 87 -15.19 -24.50 -35.41
N ARG A 88 -13.94 -24.82 -35.05
CA ARG A 88 -13.20 -25.93 -35.69
C ARG A 88 -13.68 -27.28 -35.19
N TRP A 89 -14.01 -27.39 -33.90
CA TRP A 89 -14.54 -28.62 -33.32
C TRP A 89 -15.92 -28.96 -33.86
N ASP A 90 -16.83 -27.99 -33.97
CA ASP A 90 -18.16 -28.23 -34.54
C ASP A 90 -18.09 -28.75 -35.99
N GLN A 91 -17.23 -28.16 -36.83
CA GLN A 91 -17.05 -28.61 -38.22
C GLN A 91 -16.39 -29.99 -38.33
N VAL A 92 -15.46 -30.33 -37.43
CA VAL A 92 -14.83 -31.65 -37.40
C VAL A 92 -15.83 -32.70 -36.94
N VAL A 93 -16.62 -32.42 -35.89
CA VAL A 93 -17.65 -33.31 -35.37
C VAL A 93 -18.73 -33.57 -36.43
N ASP A 94 -19.20 -32.53 -37.11
CA ASP A 94 -20.24 -32.65 -38.14
C ASP A 94 -19.78 -33.53 -39.33
N LYS A 95 -18.55 -33.32 -39.82
CA LYS A 95 -17.98 -34.16 -40.88
C LYS A 95 -17.81 -35.63 -40.47
N VAL A 96 -17.37 -35.88 -39.24
CA VAL A 96 -17.23 -37.24 -38.71
C VAL A 96 -18.59 -37.89 -38.56
N LEU A 97 -19.59 -37.17 -38.03
CA LEU A 97 -20.95 -37.68 -37.86
C LEU A 97 -21.58 -38.08 -39.21
N ILE A 98 -21.47 -37.22 -40.23
CA ILE A 98 -21.97 -37.50 -41.59
C ILE A 98 -21.22 -38.70 -42.19
N GLY A 99 -19.90 -38.78 -42.01
CA GLY A 99 -19.09 -39.90 -42.49
C GLY A 99 -19.52 -41.24 -41.87
N VAL A 100 -19.79 -41.25 -40.57
CA VAL A 100 -20.26 -42.45 -39.86
C VAL A 100 -21.66 -42.86 -40.30
N ILE A 101 -22.59 -41.90 -40.40
CA ILE A 101 -23.96 -42.17 -40.88
C ILE A 101 -23.92 -42.71 -42.32
N GLY A 102 -23.13 -42.07 -43.19
CA GLY A 102 -22.94 -42.51 -44.57
C GLY A 102 -22.38 -43.94 -44.65
N ALA A 103 -21.36 -44.25 -43.84
CA ALA A 103 -20.78 -45.59 -43.78
C ALA A 103 -21.79 -46.64 -43.31
N ILE A 104 -22.63 -46.33 -42.32
CA ILE A 104 -23.69 -47.21 -41.83
C ILE A 104 -24.73 -47.46 -42.92
N VAL A 105 -25.18 -46.41 -43.63
CA VAL A 105 -26.17 -46.53 -44.71
C VAL A 105 -25.62 -47.37 -45.87
N VAL A 106 -24.38 -47.13 -46.29
CA VAL A 106 -23.73 -47.93 -47.35
C VAL A 106 -23.58 -49.38 -46.94
N TYR A 107 -23.20 -49.65 -45.69
CA TYR A 107 -23.09 -51.00 -45.16
C TYR A 107 -24.44 -51.74 -45.16
N ILE A 108 -25.51 -51.07 -44.72
CA ILE A 108 -26.87 -51.63 -44.71
C ILE A 108 -27.35 -51.89 -46.14
N MET A 109 -27.15 -50.95 -47.07
CA MET A 109 -27.51 -51.14 -48.48
C MET A 109 -26.76 -52.31 -49.12
N ALA A 110 -25.46 -52.45 -48.85
CA ALA A 110 -24.65 -53.56 -49.36
C ALA A 110 -25.07 -54.93 -48.81
N GLN A 111 -25.60 -54.98 -47.58
CA GLN A 111 -25.98 -56.23 -46.92
C GLN A 111 -27.41 -56.68 -47.22
N ILE A 112 -28.33 -55.76 -47.51
CA ILE A 112 -29.72 -56.07 -47.86
C ILE A 112 -29.85 -56.53 -49.34
N GLY A 113 -28.78 -56.42 -50.14
CA GLY A 113 -28.73 -56.99 -51.48
C GLY A 113 -29.61 -56.25 -52.48
N PHE A 114 -29.23 -55.01 -52.77
CA PHE A 114 -29.53 -54.36 -54.05
C PHE A 114 -28.27 -54.33 -54.91
#